data_AF-A0A139BV79-F1
#
_entry.id   AF-A0A139BV79-F1
#
_cell.length_a   1.000
_cell.length_b   1.000
_cell.length_c   1.000
_cell.angle_alpha   90.00
_cell.angle_beta   90.00
_cell.angle_gamma   90.00
#
_symmetry.space_group_name_H-M   'P 1'
#
loop_
_entity.id
_entity.type
_entity.pdbx_description
1 polymer ?
#
loop_
_entity_poly.entity_id
_entity_poly.type
_entity_poly.pdbx_seq_one_letter_code
_entity_poly.pdbx_strand_id
1 'polypeptide(L)'
;MAINWFKYSSPTTFYGLAGKMIPWFAVSAAILFAIGLYIGFVVAPVDAQQGEFYRIIFIHVPASMMSMFLYMVMAAYAALGLVFNTRLSGMMASALAPTGALFTLISLWTGALWGKPMWGTWWMWDARMTSELILLFLYLGFIALHASIDDSRRADRAAALLAIVGSVNVPIIYFSVKWWNTLHQGATIKFTGTSMQIAMQQAMFTMLLACWLYSIAVVLARVRSIILSRERNTVWINELPEVKQ
;
A
#
# COMPACT_ATOMS: atom_id res chain seq x y z
N MET A 1 -16.00 -29.20 -13.53
CA MET A 1 -16.24 -28.47 -12.27
C MET A 1 -16.28 -26.98 -12.61
N ALA A 2 -17.45 -26.34 -12.51
CA ALA A 2 -17.56 -24.92 -12.85
C ALA A 2 -16.88 -24.07 -11.75
N ILE A 3 -15.90 -23.26 -12.13
CA ILE A 3 -15.24 -22.32 -11.22
C ILE A 3 -16.25 -21.24 -10.85
N ASN A 4 -16.69 -21.19 -9.60
CA ASN A 4 -17.52 -20.11 -9.10
C ASN A 4 -16.64 -18.90 -8.77
N TRP A 5 -16.45 -18.02 -9.76
CA TRP A 5 -15.68 -16.79 -9.66
C TRP A 5 -16.15 -15.83 -8.54
N PHE A 6 -17.40 -15.96 -8.08
CA PHE A 6 -17.99 -15.08 -7.07
C PHE A 6 -17.98 -15.65 -5.65
N LYS A 7 -17.41 -16.85 -5.42
CA LYS A 7 -17.43 -17.54 -4.13
C LYS A 7 -16.97 -16.67 -2.96
N TYR A 8 -15.95 -15.82 -3.15
CA TYR A 8 -15.39 -14.95 -2.11
C TYR A 8 -15.80 -13.48 -2.25
N SER A 9 -16.89 -13.19 -2.97
CA SER A 9 -17.40 -11.83 -3.13
C SER A 9 -18.28 -11.36 -1.96
N SER A 10 -18.72 -12.28 -1.08
CA SER A 10 -19.50 -11.97 0.11
C SER A 10 -18.63 -11.89 1.38
N PRO A 11 -18.98 -11.01 2.34
CA PRO A 11 -18.28 -10.94 3.63
C PRO A 11 -18.22 -12.29 4.36
N THR A 12 -19.31 -13.07 4.32
CA THR A 12 -19.44 -14.36 5.02
C THR A 12 -18.41 -15.39 4.59
N THR A 13 -18.18 -15.56 3.29
CA THR A 13 -17.25 -16.55 2.75
C THR A 13 -15.80 -16.05 2.79
N PHE A 14 -15.61 -14.74 2.65
CA PHE A 14 -14.30 -14.12 2.69
C PHE A 14 -13.71 -14.05 4.10
N TYR A 15 -14.55 -13.80 5.11
CA TYR A 15 -14.12 -13.60 6.50
C TYR A 15 -13.24 -14.74 7.05
N GLY A 16 -13.70 -15.99 6.88
CA GLY A 16 -12.96 -17.17 7.33
C GLY A 16 -11.66 -17.42 6.56
N LEU A 17 -11.66 -17.12 5.24
CA LEU A 17 -10.46 -17.23 4.41
C LEU A 17 -9.40 -16.20 4.83
N ALA A 18 -9.82 -14.94 5.00
CA ALA A 18 -8.96 -13.87 5.48
C ALA A 18 -8.31 -14.25 6.81
N GLY A 19 -9.08 -14.81 7.75
CA GLY A 19 -8.57 -15.23 9.06
C GLY A 19 -7.47 -16.28 8.98
N LYS A 20 -7.62 -17.27 8.10
CA LYS A 20 -6.60 -18.31 7.89
C LYS A 20 -5.35 -17.78 7.20
N MET A 21 -5.48 -16.79 6.33
CA MET A 21 -4.37 -16.22 5.55
C MET A 21 -3.48 -15.29 6.39
N ILE A 22 -4.07 -14.48 7.28
CA ILE A 22 -3.35 -13.46 8.08
C ILE A 22 -2.04 -13.97 8.72
N PRO A 23 -2.03 -15.07 9.51
CA PRO A 23 -0.80 -15.48 10.19
C PRO A 23 0.32 -15.86 9.21
N TRP A 24 0.00 -16.49 8.08
CA TRP A 24 0.99 -16.86 7.07
C TRP A 24 1.65 -15.62 6.45
N PHE A 25 0.85 -14.62 6.07
CA PHE A 25 1.36 -13.37 5.53
C PHE A 25 2.13 -12.56 6.58
N ALA A 26 1.62 -12.50 7.82
CA ALA A 26 2.24 -11.73 8.89
C ALA A 26 3.61 -12.30 9.30
N VAL A 27 3.69 -13.62 9.54
CA VAL A 27 4.94 -14.30 9.92
C VAL A 27 5.96 -14.21 8.79
N SER A 28 5.54 -14.47 7.55
CA SER A 28 6.43 -14.36 6.39
C SER A 28 6.93 -12.92 6.18
N ALA A 29 6.07 -11.92 6.37
CA ALA A 29 6.47 -10.52 6.31
C ALA A 29 7.52 -10.18 7.38
N ALA A 30 7.31 -10.61 8.63
CA ALA A 30 8.25 -10.36 9.72
C ALA A 30 9.62 -10.99 9.45
N ILE A 31 9.65 -12.25 8.98
CA ILE A 31 10.89 -12.94 8.63
C ILE A 31 11.59 -12.21 7.48
N LEU A 32 10.88 -11.87 6.40
CA LEU A 32 11.48 -11.19 5.26
C LEU A 32 11.93 -9.77 5.60
N PHE A 33 11.25 -9.05 6.49
CA PHE A 33 11.75 -7.76 6.99
C PHE A 33 13.06 -7.94 7.74
N ALA A 34 13.17 -8.92 8.64
CA ALA A 34 14.42 -9.18 9.36
C ALA A 34 15.58 -9.50 8.39
N ILE A 35 15.32 -10.38 7.41
CA ILE A 35 16.30 -10.75 6.39
C ILE A 35 16.65 -9.54 5.51
N GLY A 36 15.66 -8.82 4.98
CA GLY A 36 15.86 -7.69 4.07
C GLY A 36 16.60 -6.54 4.73
N LEU A 37 16.28 -6.23 5.99
CA LEU A 37 17.00 -5.23 6.78
C LEU A 37 18.44 -5.68 7.07
N TYR A 38 18.66 -6.95 7.42
CA TYR A 38 20.01 -7.47 7.63
C TYR A 38 20.85 -7.38 6.35
N ILE A 39 20.31 -7.84 5.22
CA ILE A 39 21.01 -7.77 3.93
C ILE A 39 21.27 -6.30 3.57
N GLY A 40 20.28 -5.43 3.69
CA GLY A 40 20.39 -4.02 3.28
C GLY A 40 21.31 -3.18 4.17
N PHE A 41 21.33 -3.42 5.49
CA PHE A 41 22.09 -2.59 6.43
C PHE A 41 23.44 -3.19 6.86
N VAL A 42 23.63 -4.50 6.71
CA VAL A 42 24.86 -5.18 7.17
C VAL A 42 25.65 -5.78 6.00
N VAL A 43 24.98 -6.51 5.09
CA VAL A 43 25.67 -7.27 4.04
C VAL A 43 25.94 -6.42 2.79
N ALA A 44 24.99 -5.57 2.41
CA ALA A 44 25.10 -4.75 1.22
C ALA A 44 26.30 -3.79 1.35
N PRO A 45 27.16 -3.72 0.32
CA PRO A 45 28.28 -2.79 0.33
C PRO A 45 27.79 -1.35 0.30
N VAL A 46 28.69 -0.44 0.64
CA VAL A 46 28.46 1.00 0.51
C VAL A 46 28.30 1.36 -0.97
N ASP A 47 27.36 2.25 -1.30
CA ASP A 47 27.23 2.73 -2.68
C ASP A 47 28.40 3.66 -3.04
N ALA A 48 28.92 3.51 -4.26
CA ALA A 48 30.10 4.24 -4.71
C ALA A 48 29.87 5.75 -4.85
N GLN A 49 28.64 6.20 -5.12
CA GLN A 49 28.31 7.61 -5.30
C GLN A 49 27.60 8.19 -4.07
N GLN A 50 26.70 7.42 -3.47
CA GLN A 50 25.79 7.89 -2.42
C GLN A 50 26.27 7.50 -1.01
N GLY A 51 27.32 6.70 -0.89
CA GLY A 51 27.85 6.28 0.40
C GLY A 51 26.85 5.47 1.22
N GLU A 52 26.92 5.62 2.55
CA GLU A 52 26.02 4.96 3.51
C GLU A 52 24.56 5.42 3.40
N PHE A 53 24.32 6.64 2.88
CA PHE A 53 22.96 7.18 2.74
C PHE A 53 22.11 6.39 1.74
N TYR A 54 22.74 5.63 0.83
CA TYR A 54 22.03 4.72 -0.06
C TYR A 54 21.15 3.71 0.68
N ARG A 55 21.50 3.31 1.90
CA ARG A 55 20.74 2.31 2.66
C ARG A 55 19.30 2.73 2.94
N ILE A 56 19.00 4.04 2.96
CA ILE A 56 17.63 4.57 3.07
C ILE A 56 16.76 4.08 1.90
N ILE A 57 17.35 3.88 0.72
CA ILE A 57 16.67 3.45 -0.50
C ILE A 57 16.04 2.06 -0.36
N PHE A 58 16.61 1.17 0.47
CA PHE A 58 16.02 -0.14 0.78
C PHE A 58 14.68 -0.07 1.52
N ILE A 59 14.37 1.09 2.13
CA ILE A 59 13.08 1.36 2.77
C ILE A 59 12.22 2.26 1.88
N HIS A 60 12.82 3.34 1.36
CA HIS A 60 12.13 4.36 0.57
C HIS A 60 11.48 3.79 -0.70
N VAL A 61 12.23 3.01 -1.49
CA VAL A 61 11.71 2.50 -2.79
C VAL A 61 10.55 1.52 -2.59
N PRO A 62 10.65 0.51 -1.71
CA PRO A 62 9.49 -0.33 -1.40
C PRO A 62 8.29 0.48 -0.91
N ALA A 63 8.49 1.48 -0.05
CA ALA A 63 7.40 2.31 0.45
C ALA A 63 6.73 3.13 -0.66
N SER A 64 7.51 3.78 -1.53
CA SER A 64 6.98 4.56 -2.67
C SER A 64 6.26 3.67 -3.69
N MET A 65 6.75 2.44 -3.93
CA MET A 65 6.04 1.50 -4.80
C MET A 65 4.71 1.06 -4.19
N MET A 66 4.70 0.77 -2.88
CA MET A 66 3.49 0.34 -2.18
C MET A 66 2.47 1.46 -2.02
N SER A 67 2.87 2.72 -1.83
CA SER A 67 1.96 3.86 -1.75
C SER A 67 1.11 3.97 -3.03
N MET A 68 1.75 3.99 -4.19
CA MET A 68 1.08 4.03 -5.49
C MET A 68 0.26 2.77 -5.77
N PHE A 69 0.85 1.59 -5.53
CA PHE A 69 0.20 0.31 -5.83
C PHE A 69 -1.08 0.12 -5.01
N LEU A 70 -1.04 0.35 -3.69
CA LEU A 70 -2.20 0.21 -2.83
C LEU A 70 -3.30 1.23 -3.18
N TYR A 71 -2.94 2.40 -3.72
CA TYR A 71 -3.94 3.39 -4.13
C TYR A 71 -4.70 2.87 -5.35
N MET A 72 -4.00 2.26 -6.31
CA MET A 72 -4.62 1.63 -7.47
C MET A 72 -5.50 0.44 -7.08
N VAL A 73 -5.07 -0.39 -6.12
CA VAL A 73 -5.91 -1.50 -5.61
C VAL A 73 -7.15 -0.97 -4.90
N MET A 74 -7.00 0.09 -4.08
CA MET A 74 -8.12 0.76 -3.41
C MET A 74 -9.12 1.34 -4.43
N ALA A 75 -8.63 2.03 -5.45
CA ALA A 75 -9.45 2.57 -6.54
C ALA A 75 -10.15 1.46 -7.35
N ALA A 76 -9.48 0.32 -7.57
CA ALA A 76 -10.10 -0.84 -8.21
C ALA A 76 -11.25 -1.40 -7.38
N TYR A 77 -11.07 -1.59 -6.07
CA TYR A 77 -12.19 -1.99 -5.19
C TYR A 77 -13.31 -0.94 -5.16
N ALA A 78 -12.98 0.35 -5.11
CA ALA A 78 -13.98 1.42 -5.23
C ALA A 78 -14.80 1.30 -6.52
N ALA A 79 -14.15 1.08 -7.67
CA ALA A 79 -14.82 0.87 -8.95
C ALA A 79 -15.69 -0.39 -8.96
N LEU A 80 -15.18 -1.52 -8.47
CA LEU A 80 -15.95 -2.76 -8.34
C LEU A 80 -17.18 -2.58 -7.43
N GLY A 81 -17.05 -1.78 -6.37
CA GLY A 81 -18.15 -1.43 -5.47
C GLY A 81 -19.24 -0.62 -6.17
N LEU A 82 -18.89 0.34 -7.02
CA LEU A 82 -19.84 1.14 -7.78
C LEU A 82 -20.49 0.36 -8.93
N VAL A 83 -19.71 -0.43 -9.68
CA VAL A 83 -20.19 -1.18 -10.86
C VAL A 83 -21.05 -2.37 -10.46
N PHE A 84 -20.60 -3.17 -9.48
CA PHE A 84 -21.26 -4.41 -9.10
C PHE A 84 -22.07 -4.30 -7.79
N ASN A 85 -22.14 -3.12 -7.18
CA ASN A 85 -22.88 -2.86 -5.94
C ASN A 85 -22.51 -3.81 -4.78
N THR A 86 -21.25 -4.29 -4.76
CA THR A 86 -20.76 -5.29 -3.80
C THR A 86 -20.42 -4.68 -2.45
N ARG A 87 -20.84 -5.31 -1.35
CA ARG A 87 -20.59 -4.79 0.02
C ARG A 87 -19.11 -4.85 0.39
N LEU A 88 -18.48 -5.97 0.08
CA LEU A 88 -17.10 -6.27 0.46
C LEU A 88 -16.12 -5.27 -0.16
N SER A 89 -16.41 -4.76 -1.36
CA SER A 89 -15.54 -3.82 -2.06
C SER A 89 -15.34 -2.50 -1.29
N GLY A 90 -16.40 -1.92 -0.74
CA GLY A 90 -16.30 -0.72 0.11
C GLY A 90 -15.51 -0.98 1.39
N MET A 91 -15.70 -2.16 2.00
CA MET A 91 -14.94 -2.60 3.18
C MET A 91 -13.45 -2.78 2.86
N MET A 92 -13.11 -3.37 1.71
CA MET A 92 -11.74 -3.55 1.23
C MET A 92 -11.06 -2.21 0.92
N ALA A 93 -11.74 -1.30 0.22
CA ALA A 93 -11.22 0.04 -0.05
C ALA A 93 -10.91 0.79 1.26
N SER A 94 -11.83 0.73 2.23
CA SER A 94 -11.62 1.30 3.57
C SER A 94 -10.47 0.62 4.33
N ALA A 95 -10.29 -0.69 4.15
CA ALA A 95 -9.20 -1.43 4.77
C ALA A 95 -7.83 -1.10 4.17
N LEU A 96 -7.76 -0.76 2.89
CA LEU A 96 -6.52 -0.41 2.17
C LEU A 96 -6.01 0.98 2.52
N ALA A 97 -6.91 1.95 2.68
CA ALA A 97 -6.56 3.36 2.79
C ALA A 97 -5.50 3.68 3.88
N PRO A 98 -5.62 3.18 5.13
CA PRO A 98 -4.63 3.51 6.17
C PRO A 98 -3.24 2.94 5.90
N THR A 99 -3.16 1.73 5.33
CA THR A 99 -1.86 1.12 4.98
C THR A 99 -1.21 1.87 3.83
N GLY A 100 -2.00 2.27 2.82
CA GLY A 100 -1.52 3.11 1.73
C GLY A 100 -0.99 4.46 2.22
N ALA A 101 -1.75 5.16 3.05
CA ALA A 101 -1.36 6.44 3.67
C ALA A 101 -0.04 6.32 4.45
N LEU A 102 0.12 5.24 5.21
CA LEU A 102 1.35 4.95 5.96
C LEU A 102 2.55 4.83 5.02
N PHE A 103 2.42 4.08 3.92
CA PHE A 103 3.50 3.94 2.95
C PHE A 103 3.81 5.26 2.24
N THR A 104 2.81 6.08 1.91
CA THR A 104 3.04 7.41 1.35
C THR A 104 3.79 8.31 2.34
N LEU A 105 3.42 8.28 3.62
CA LEU A 105 4.13 9.03 4.66
C LEU A 105 5.58 8.57 4.82
N ILE A 106 5.82 7.26 4.88
CA ILE A 106 7.18 6.69 4.94
C ILE A 106 7.97 7.09 3.70
N SER A 107 7.38 7.00 2.51
CA SER A 107 7.96 7.41 1.23
C SER A 107 8.41 8.88 1.27
N LEU A 108 7.52 9.80 1.64
CA LEU A 108 7.82 11.23 1.75
C LEU A 108 8.91 11.52 2.79
N TRP A 109 8.82 10.89 3.96
CA TRP A 109 9.76 11.14 5.05
C TRP A 109 11.16 10.60 4.73
N THR A 110 11.25 9.35 4.32
CA THR A 110 12.52 8.72 3.92
C THR A 110 13.11 9.37 2.67
N GLY A 111 12.27 9.80 1.73
CA GLY A 111 12.68 10.55 0.54
C GLY A 111 13.30 11.90 0.90
N ALA A 112 12.71 12.64 1.85
CA ALA A 112 13.30 13.87 2.37
C ALA A 112 14.64 13.62 3.07
N LEU A 113 14.73 12.56 3.89
CA LEU A 113 15.96 12.16 4.57
C LEU A 113 17.10 11.85 3.60
N TRP A 114 16.79 11.15 2.51
CA TRP A 114 17.75 10.84 1.46
C TRP A 114 18.06 12.06 0.57
N GLY A 115 17.08 12.93 0.31
CA GLY A 115 17.24 14.13 -0.52
C GLY A 115 18.24 15.13 0.05
N LYS A 116 18.31 15.28 1.39
CA LYS A 116 19.21 16.25 2.03
C LYS A 116 20.69 16.05 1.68
N PRO A 117 21.29 14.86 1.85
CA PRO A 117 22.68 14.63 1.47
C PRO A 117 22.90 14.59 -0.05
N MET A 118 21.89 14.20 -0.85
CA MET A 118 22.05 14.05 -2.30
C MET A 118 21.90 15.37 -3.07
N TRP A 119 21.00 16.24 -2.63
CA TRP A 119 20.60 17.46 -3.35
C TRP A 119 20.72 18.73 -2.51
N GLY A 120 21.16 18.62 -1.26
CA GLY A 120 21.32 19.76 -0.35
C GLY A 120 20.03 20.27 0.30
N THR A 121 18.86 19.73 -0.07
CA THR A 121 17.54 20.13 0.45
C THR A 121 16.69 18.92 0.87
N TRP A 122 15.83 19.10 1.88
CA TRP A 122 14.85 18.09 2.32
C TRP A 122 13.61 18.06 1.42
N TRP A 123 13.29 19.18 0.78
CA TRP A 123 12.08 19.33 -0.02
C TRP A 123 12.35 20.22 -1.23
N MET A 124 11.78 19.81 -2.36
CA MET A 124 11.65 20.62 -3.56
C MET A 124 10.22 20.44 -4.07
N TRP A 125 9.61 21.52 -4.55
CA TRP A 125 8.28 21.48 -5.15
C TRP A 125 8.31 20.94 -6.59
N ASP A 126 9.00 19.80 -6.79
CA ASP A 126 9.04 19.12 -8.08
C ASP A 126 7.76 18.28 -8.32
N ALA A 127 7.56 17.86 -9.56
CA ALA A 127 6.36 17.12 -9.95
C ALA A 127 6.19 15.82 -9.18
N ARG A 128 7.26 15.09 -8.84
CA ARG A 128 7.19 13.81 -8.14
C ARG A 128 6.87 14.00 -6.67
N MET A 129 7.62 14.86 -5.98
CA MET A 129 7.41 15.10 -4.54
C MET A 129 6.04 15.68 -4.28
N THR A 130 5.63 16.65 -5.10
CA THR A 130 4.32 17.28 -4.98
C THR A 130 3.19 16.30 -5.25
N SER A 131 3.29 15.45 -6.29
CA SER A 131 2.26 14.45 -6.58
C SER A 131 2.21 13.32 -5.54
N GLU A 132 3.34 12.92 -4.94
CA GLU A 132 3.35 11.97 -3.81
C GLU A 132 2.71 12.60 -2.55
N LEU A 133 2.92 13.89 -2.30
CA LEU A 133 2.23 14.60 -1.21
C LEU A 133 0.72 14.69 -1.47
N ILE A 134 0.32 14.98 -2.71
CA ILE A 134 -1.09 14.93 -3.12
C ILE A 134 -1.66 13.54 -2.90
N LEU A 135 -0.91 12.46 -3.17
CA LEU A 135 -1.34 11.09 -2.89
C LEU A 135 -1.64 10.87 -1.40
N LEU A 136 -0.81 11.42 -0.51
CA LEU A 136 -1.06 11.35 0.94
C LEU A 136 -2.36 12.06 1.29
N PHE A 137 -2.59 13.26 0.74
CA PHE A 137 -3.84 13.99 0.97
C PHE A 137 -5.05 13.30 0.35
N LEU A 138 -4.91 12.60 -0.78
CA LEU A 138 -5.98 11.79 -1.35
C LEU A 138 -6.34 10.61 -0.44
N TYR A 139 -5.35 9.94 0.16
CA TYR A 139 -5.62 8.90 1.17
C TYR A 139 -6.30 9.45 2.41
N LEU A 140 -5.78 10.55 2.97
CA LEU A 140 -6.38 11.19 4.15
C LEU A 140 -7.77 11.73 3.84
N GLY A 141 -7.97 12.29 2.65
CA GLY A 141 -9.25 12.76 2.14
C GLY A 141 -10.26 11.62 1.99
N PHE A 142 -9.83 10.46 1.48
CA PHE A 142 -10.67 9.25 1.45
C PHE A 142 -11.11 8.84 2.86
N ILE A 143 -10.16 8.75 3.79
CA ILE A 143 -10.41 8.33 5.19
C ILE A 143 -11.36 9.32 5.88
N ALA A 144 -11.08 10.63 5.76
CA ALA A 144 -11.87 11.69 6.39
C ALA A 144 -13.28 11.76 5.79
N LEU A 145 -13.42 11.68 4.46
CA LEU A 145 -14.71 11.69 3.79
C LEU A 145 -15.55 10.48 4.21
N HIS A 146 -14.94 9.30 4.27
CA HIS A 146 -15.62 8.09 4.72
C HIS A 146 -16.10 8.22 6.18
N ALA A 147 -15.22 8.69 7.08
CA ALA A 147 -15.53 8.88 8.49
C ALA A 147 -16.58 9.98 8.77
N SER A 148 -16.76 10.93 7.85
CA SER A 148 -17.71 12.04 7.98
C SER A 148 -19.17 11.68 7.66
N ILE A 149 -19.43 10.46 7.17
CA ILE A 149 -20.76 10.02 6.73
C ILE A 149 -21.19 8.79 7.54
N ASP A 150 -22.25 8.93 8.34
CA ASP A 150 -22.74 7.85 9.22
C ASP A 150 -23.25 6.62 8.43
N ASP A 151 -23.96 6.85 7.32
CA ASP A 151 -24.43 5.76 6.47
C ASP A 151 -23.26 5.16 5.68
N SER A 152 -22.84 3.96 6.09
CA SER A 152 -21.68 3.27 5.50
C SER A 152 -21.76 3.08 3.99
N ARG A 153 -22.96 2.92 3.41
CA ARG A 153 -23.13 2.72 1.96
C ARG A 153 -22.99 4.02 1.19
N ARG A 154 -23.53 5.10 1.74
CA ARG A 154 -23.34 6.46 1.21
C ARG A 154 -21.87 6.88 1.35
N ALA A 155 -21.24 6.57 2.49
CA ALA A 155 -19.82 6.79 2.73
C ALA A 155 -18.96 6.06 1.70
N ASP A 156 -19.21 4.76 1.47
CA ASP A 156 -18.49 3.96 0.48
C ASP A 156 -18.63 4.56 -0.93
N ARG A 157 -19.82 5.01 -1.34
CA ARG A 157 -20.05 5.61 -2.66
C ARG A 157 -19.34 6.96 -2.83
N ALA A 158 -19.43 7.83 -1.83
CA ALA A 158 -18.78 9.14 -1.87
C ALA A 158 -17.25 9.00 -1.90
N ALA A 159 -16.69 8.17 -1.02
CA ALA A 159 -15.26 7.89 -0.98
C ALA A 159 -14.76 7.16 -2.23
N ALA A 160 -15.59 6.29 -2.84
CA ALA A 160 -15.24 5.61 -4.08
C ALA A 160 -15.01 6.57 -5.25
N LEU A 161 -15.85 7.61 -5.39
CA LEU A 161 -15.66 8.64 -6.42
C LEU A 161 -14.32 9.36 -6.24
N LEU A 162 -13.98 9.75 -5.00
CA LEU A 162 -12.70 10.37 -4.69
C LEU A 162 -11.52 9.45 -5.01
N ALA A 163 -11.60 8.17 -4.66
CA ALA A 163 -10.55 7.20 -4.95
C ALA A 163 -10.32 7.03 -6.46
N ILE A 164 -11.39 6.93 -7.26
CA ILE A 164 -11.30 6.75 -8.71
C ILE A 164 -10.75 8.01 -9.39
N VAL A 165 -11.24 9.20 -9.03
CA VAL A 165 -10.70 10.44 -9.60
C VAL A 165 -9.24 10.63 -9.21
N GLY A 166 -8.91 10.38 -7.94
CA GLY A 166 -7.55 10.49 -7.44
C GLY A 166 -6.58 9.47 -8.04
N SER A 167 -7.06 8.37 -8.65
CA SER A 167 -6.16 7.37 -9.25
C SER A 167 -5.40 7.92 -10.45
N VAL A 168 -5.88 9.01 -11.06
CA VAL A 168 -5.16 9.76 -12.11
C VAL A 168 -3.83 10.33 -11.60
N ASN A 169 -3.71 10.58 -10.30
CA ASN A 169 -2.46 11.06 -9.69
C ASN A 169 -1.34 10.01 -9.74
N VAL A 170 -1.67 8.71 -9.74
CA VAL A 170 -0.65 7.63 -9.74
C VAL A 170 0.20 7.64 -11.03
N PRO A 171 -0.39 7.68 -12.25
CA PRO A 171 0.37 7.90 -13.47
C PRO A 171 1.23 9.18 -13.45
N ILE A 172 0.73 10.27 -12.85
CA ILE A 172 1.49 11.52 -12.72
C ILE A 172 2.75 11.29 -11.89
N ILE A 173 2.66 10.63 -10.74
CA ILE A 173 3.82 10.29 -9.90
C ILE A 173 4.80 9.40 -10.67
N TYR A 174 4.30 8.35 -11.32
CA TYR A 174 5.15 7.37 -11.99
C TYR A 174 5.91 7.97 -13.18
N PHE A 175 5.21 8.73 -14.03
CA PHE A 175 5.78 9.34 -15.24
C PHE A 175 6.38 10.73 -15.01
N SER A 176 6.27 11.31 -13.81
CA SER A 176 6.81 12.62 -13.45
C SER A 176 8.26 12.84 -13.91
N VAL A 177 9.12 11.83 -13.73
CA VAL A 177 10.54 11.85 -14.13
C VAL A 177 10.78 11.84 -15.63
N LYS A 178 9.78 11.47 -16.43
CA LYS A 178 9.83 11.51 -17.90
C LYS A 178 9.19 12.79 -18.46
N TRP A 179 8.15 13.29 -17.80
CA TRP A 179 7.38 14.43 -18.27
C TRP A 179 7.99 15.77 -17.86
N TRP A 180 8.72 15.82 -16.74
CA TRP A 180 9.36 17.04 -16.25
C TRP A 180 10.83 16.85 -15.91
N ASN A 181 11.56 17.97 -15.90
CA ASN A 181 12.88 18.05 -15.28
C ASN A 181 12.69 18.01 -13.75
N THR A 182 13.03 16.88 -13.15
CA THR A 182 12.94 16.68 -11.69
C THR A 182 14.32 16.35 -11.12
N LEU A 183 14.50 16.54 -9.81
CA LEU A 183 15.71 16.07 -9.12
C LEU A 183 15.84 14.55 -9.14
N HIS A 184 14.71 13.86 -9.31
CA HIS A 184 14.61 12.42 -9.29
C HIS A 184 15.19 11.82 -10.58
N GLN A 185 16.13 10.89 -10.40
CA GLN A 185 16.65 10.08 -11.49
C GLN A 185 15.61 9.03 -11.91
N GLY A 186 15.71 8.57 -13.17
CA GLY A 186 14.89 7.46 -13.67
C GLY A 186 15.11 6.17 -12.89
N ALA A 187 14.21 5.18 -13.05
CA ALA A 187 14.26 3.94 -12.29
C ALA A 187 15.61 3.20 -12.44
N THR A 188 16.24 2.89 -11.30
CA THR A 188 17.47 2.09 -11.22
C THR A 188 17.24 0.61 -11.55
N ILE A 189 16.02 0.11 -11.32
CA ILE A 189 15.62 -1.24 -11.69
C ILE A 189 15.10 -1.23 -13.13
N LYS A 190 15.89 -1.79 -14.05
CA LYS A 190 15.51 -2.02 -15.45
C LYS A 190 15.38 -3.51 -15.69
N PHE A 191 14.36 -3.94 -16.43
CA PHE A 191 14.15 -5.34 -16.81
C PHE A 191 15.28 -5.91 -17.69
N THR A 192 16.15 -5.06 -18.23
CA THR A 192 17.22 -5.42 -19.17
C THR A 192 18.63 -5.48 -18.54
N GLY A 193 18.71 -5.51 -17.21
CA GLY A 193 19.98 -5.59 -16.48
C GLY A 193 20.09 -4.48 -15.43
N THR A 194 20.25 -4.90 -14.18
CA THR A 194 20.51 -4.01 -13.04
C THR A 194 22.01 -3.88 -12.84
N SER A 195 22.57 -2.68 -12.99
CA SER A 195 23.98 -2.36 -12.68
C SER A 195 24.30 -2.38 -11.18
N MET A 196 23.35 -2.82 -10.36
CA MET A 196 23.39 -2.80 -8.90
C MET A 196 24.11 -4.05 -8.38
N GLN A 197 24.88 -3.91 -7.31
CA GLN A 197 25.48 -5.04 -6.59
C GLN A 197 24.42 -6.06 -6.15
N ILE A 198 24.73 -7.35 -6.22
CA ILE A 198 23.75 -8.43 -5.99
C ILE A 198 23.10 -8.35 -4.61
N ALA A 199 23.87 -8.03 -3.56
CA ALA A 199 23.36 -7.89 -2.20
C ALA A 199 22.36 -6.73 -2.07
N MET A 200 22.60 -5.61 -2.77
CA MET A 200 21.66 -4.48 -2.79
C MET A 200 20.36 -4.86 -3.51
N GLN A 201 20.45 -5.62 -4.61
CA GLN A 201 19.26 -6.11 -5.32
C GLN A 201 18.44 -7.07 -4.44
N GLN A 202 19.11 -8.00 -3.76
CA GLN A 202 18.50 -8.92 -2.82
C GLN A 202 17.79 -8.15 -1.70
N ALA A 203 18.46 -7.19 -1.05
CA ALA A 203 17.83 -6.33 -0.05
C ALA A 203 16.58 -5.64 -0.59
N MET A 204 16.67 -5.04 -1.78
CA MET A 204 15.56 -4.33 -2.42
C MET A 204 14.33 -5.22 -2.65
N PHE A 205 14.52 -6.37 -3.31
CA PHE A 205 13.41 -7.26 -3.64
C PHE A 205 12.85 -7.98 -2.40
N THR A 206 13.70 -8.33 -1.45
CA THR A 206 13.26 -8.91 -0.17
C THR A 206 12.44 -7.92 0.63
N MET A 207 12.88 -6.65 0.74
CA MET A 207 12.11 -5.59 1.41
C MET A 207 10.79 -5.30 0.68
N LEU A 208 10.80 -5.25 -0.65
CA LEU A 208 9.58 -5.09 -1.43
C LEU A 208 8.59 -6.22 -1.15
N LEU A 209 9.02 -7.48 -1.23
CA LEU A 209 8.17 -8.63 -0.93
C LEU A 209 7.65 -8.59 0.51
N ALA A 210 8.49 -8.21 1.48
CA ALA A 210 8.08 -8.04 2.87
C ALA A 210 6.96 -7.00 3.01
N CYS A 211 7.08 -5.83 2.35
CA CYS A 211 6.03 -4.81 2.33
C CYS A 211 4.73 -5.29 1.68
N TRP A 212 4.80 -6.10 0.63
CA TRP A 212 3.62 -6.75 0.02
C TRP A 212 2.91 -7.68 1.00
N LEU A 213 3.64 -8.62 1.61
CA LEU A 213 3.05 -9.58 2.55
C LEU A 213 2.50 -8.88 3.80
N TYR A 214 3.20 -7.86 4.30
CA TYR A 214 2.72 -7.01 5.38
C TYR A 214 1.41 -6.31 5.02
N SER A 215 1.34 -5.71 3.83
CA SER A 215 0.14 -5.02 3.38
C SER A 215 -1.04 -5.98 3.29
N ILE A 216 -0.84 -7.17 2.74
CA ILE A 216 -1.87 -8.22 2.68
C ILE A 216 -2.33 -8.58 4.10
N ALA A 217 -1.41 -8.90 5.01
CA ALA A 217 -1.74 -9.30 6.37
C ALA A 217 -2.58 -8.24 7.10
N VAL A 218 -2.12 -6.98 7.07
CA VAL A 218 -2.77 -5.87 7.78
C VAL A 218 -4.10 -5.50 7.16
N VAL A 219 -4.21 -5.50 5.82
CA VAL A 219 -5.47 -5.21 5.13
C VAL A 219 -6.49 -6.32 5.39
N LEU A 220 -6.08 -7.59 5.37
CA LEU A 220 -6.95 -8.73 5.72
C LEU A 220 -7.41 -8.67 7.18
N ALA A 221 -6.53 -8.29 8.11
CA ALA A 221 -6.92 -8.09 9.51
C ALA A 221 -7.94 -6.94 9.64
N ARG A 222 -7.66 -5.80 9.00
CA ARG A 222 -8.54 -4.61 9.07
C ARG A 222 -9.89 -4.84 8.43
N VAL A 223 -9.96 -5.50 7.27
CA VAL A 223 -11.25 -5.79 6.62
C VAL A 223 -12.07 -6.77 7.46
N ARG A 224 -11.46 -7.73 8.17
CA ARG A 224 -12.19 -8.57 9.13
C ARG A 224 -12.84 -7.74 10.22
N SER A 225 -12.11 -6.80 10.83
CA SER A 225 -12.66 -5.88 11.83
C SER A 225 -13.81 -5.03 11.27
N ILE A 226 -13.67 -4.53 10.04
CA ILE A 226 -14.73 -3.76 9.36
C ILE A 226 -15.97 -4.63 9.09
N ILE A 227 -15.78 -5.88 8.64
CA ILE A 227 -16.88 -6.84 8.43
C ILE A 227 -17.64 -7.07 9.74
N LEU A 228 -16.92 -7.37 10.83
CA LEU A 228 -17.54 -7.56 12.15
C LEU A 228 -18.33 -6.34 12.58
N SER A 229 -17.78 -5.13 12.40
CA SER A 229 -18.46 -3.89 12.78
C SER A 229 -19.72 -3.63 11.96
N ARG A 230 -19.67 -3.85 10.63
CA ARG A 230 -20.77 -3.50 9.72
C ARG A 230 -21.87 -4.55 9.65
N GLU A 231 -21.53 -5.82 9.84
CA GLU A 231 -22.48 -6.94 9.78
C GLU A 231 -22.85 -7.45 11.19
N ARG A 232 -22.53 -6.72 12.27
CA ARG A 232 -22.71 -7.13 13.68
C ARG A 232 -24.10 -7.69 14.04
N ASN A 233 -25.15 -7.26 13.35
CA ASN A 233 -26.53 -7.66 13.61
C ASN A 233 -26.95 -8.91 12.82
N THR A 234 -26.04 -9.53 12.07
CA THR A 234 -26.34 -10.71 11.27
C THR A 234 -26.19 -12.00 12.07
N VAL A 235 -27.04 -12.97 11.78
CA VAL A 235 -27.08 -14.27 12.48
C VAL A 235 -25.72 -14.97 12.43
N TRP A 236 -25.06 -14.96 11.27
CA TRP A 236 -23.79 -15.66 11.08
C TRP A 236 -22.64 -15.10 11.92
N ILE A 237 -22.63 -13.80 12.23
CA ILE A 237 -21.62 -13.21 13.14
C ILE A 237 -21.86 -13.64 14.57
N ASN A 238 -23.12 -13.64 15.02
CA ASN A 238 -23.48 -14.11 16.36
C ASN A 238 -23.17 -15.60 16.57
N GLU A 239 -23.05 -16.36 15.49
CA GLU A 239 -22.68 -17.77 15.53
C GLU A 239 -21.16 -18.02 15.60
N LEU A 240 -20.32 -17.00 15.35
CA LEU A 240 -18.86 -17.15 15.33
C LEU A 240 -18.28 -17.49 16.71
N PRO A 241 -17.36 -18.47 16.81
CA PRO A 241 -16.73 -18.85 18.08
C PRO A 241 -16.00 -17.70 18.80
N GLU A 242 -15.40 -16.79 18.04
CA GLU A 242 -14.63 -15.65 18.55
C GLU A 242 -15.48 -14.45 18.98
N VAL A 243 -16.80 -14.46 18.72
CA VAL A 243 -17.77 -13.44 19.17
C VAL A 243 -18.60 -13.95 20.36
N LYS A 244 -18.72 -15.27 20.51
CA LYS A 244 -19.47 -15.93 21.61
C LYS A 244 -18.71 -15.96 22.95
N GLN A 245 -17.44 -15.58 22.97
CA GLN A 245 -16.60 -15.51 24.17
C GLN A 245 -16.74 -14.15 24.84
#